data_AF-A0A4Q3RUL9-F1
#
_entry.id   AF-A0A4Q3RUL9-F1
#
_cell.length_a   1.000
_cell.length_b   1.000
_cell.length_c   1.000
_cell.angle_alpha   90.00
_cell.angle_beta   90.00
_cell.angle_gamma   90.00
#
_symmetry.space_group_name_H-M   'P 1'
#
loop_
_entity.id
_entity.type
_entity.pdbx_description
1 polymer ?
#
loop_
_entity_poly.entity_id
_entity_poly.type
_entity_poly.pdbx_seq_one_letter_code
_entity_poly.pdbx_strand_id
1 'polypeptide(L)'
;MITRRLAPALLAALLLTVPAAAQSNDPARVMLATVDLCINVMRGNATWESGLDRLGYGRVSTGGRVQSVGGAVIAATMGSNTLRGAPARICEITATPAMAGSSVLRQGLASRAGSLPAMPASGPLSNGSTMDGYADLNGTGLIVLAVTDYPATASRTANTSLSVIWK
;
A
#
# COMPACT_ATOMS: atom_id res chain seq x y z
N MET A 1 -22.42 51.21 29.25
CA MET A 1 -21.37 51.49 28.22
C MET A 1 -20.17 50.59 28.55
N ILE A 2 -20.13 49.33 28.09
CA ILE A 2 -19.58 48.83 26.81
C ILE A 2 -18.20 49.40 26.48
N THR A 3 -17.14 48.59 26.64
CA THR A 3 -16.22 48.12 25.55
C THR A 3 -15.12 47.24 26.15
N ARG A 4 -15.22 45.91 25.95
CA ARG A 4 -14.45 45.08 25.00
C ARG A 4 -13.21 44.43 25.64
N ARG A 5 -13.44 43.25 26.23
CA ARG A 5 -12.43 42.20 26.39
C ARG A 5 -12.15 41.61 25.00
N LEU A 6 -10.99 41.89 24.44
CA LEU A 6 -10.45 41.13 23.30
C LEU A 6 -9.81 39.87 23.86
N ALA A 7 -10.55 38.77 23.84
CA ALA A 7 -9.96 37.44 23.95
C ALA A 7 -9.24 37.13 22.64
N PRO A 8 -7.96 36.72 22.64
CA PRO A 8 -7.38 36.11 21.47
C PRO A 8 -8.02 34.73 21.33
N ALA A 9 -8.95 34.61 20.38
CA ALA A 9 -9.35 33.33 19.84
C ALA A 9 -8.12 32.73 19.15
N LEU A 10 -7.34 31.93 19.89
CA LEU A 10 -6.37 31.03 19.29
C LEU A 10 -7.16 30.05 18.42
N LEU A 11 -7.17 30.35 17.13
CA LEU A 11 -7.52 29.41 16.08
C LEU A 11 -6.61 28.19 16.26
N ALA A 12 -7.15 27.11 16.83
CA ALA A 12 -6.53 25.80 16.73
C ALA A 12 -6.61 25.41 15.26
N ALA A 13 -5.56 25.76 14.51
CA ALA A 13 -5.31 25.17 13.21
C ALA A 13 -5.10 23.67 13.44
N LEU A 14 -6.17 22.88 13.32
CA LEU A 14 -6.08 21.45 13.08
C LEU A 14 -5.35 21.30 11.74
N LEU A 15 -4.02 21.26 11.80
CA LEU A 15 -3.19 20.71 10.76
C LEU A 15 -3.61 19.25 10.63
N LEU A 16 -4.58 18.99 9.75
CA LEU A 16 -4.76 17.68 9.14
C LEU A 16 -3.40 17.36 8.52
N THR A 17 -2.60 16.58 9.24
CA THR A 17 -1.39 15.98 8.69
C THR A 17 -1.85 15.09 7.56
N VAL A 18 -1.90 15.65 6.36
CA VAL A 18 -2.02 14.87 5.13
C VAL A 18 -0.85 13.89 5.22
N PRO A 19 -1.08 12.56 5.18
CA PRO A 19 0.03 11.62 5.21
C PRO A 19 0.98 12.01 4.08
N ALA A 20 2.26 12.21 4.38
CA ALA A 20 3.27 12.73 3.44
C ALA A 20 3.37 11.93 2.13
N ALA A 21 2.77 10.75 2.07
CA ALA A 21 2.62 9.95 0.88
C ALA A 21 1.64 10.50 -0.18
N ALA A 22 0.65 11.31 0.21
CA ALA A 22 -0.33 11.90 -0.71
C ALA A 22 0.29 12.88 -1.72
N GLN A 23 1.54 13.30 -1.50
CA GLN A 23 2.28 14.25 -2.33
C GLN A 23 3.62 13.69 -2.84
N SER A 24 3.89 12.40 -2.60
CA SER A 24 5.13 11.78 -3.05
C SER A 24 5.09 11.58 -4.57
N ASN A 25 6.06 12.17 -5.28
CA ASN A 25 6.31 11.85 -6.69
C ASN A 25 7.05 10.51 -6.87
N ASP A 26 7.44 9.86 -5.77
CA ASP A 26 8.04 8.53 -5.76
C ASP A 26 6.94 7.45 -5.66
N PRO A 27 6.74 6.65 -6.72
CA PRO A 27 5.75 5.59 -6.75
C PRO A 27 5.93 4.51 -5.68
N ALA A 28 7.18 4.20 -5.27
CA ALA A 28 7.45 3.21 -4.25
C ALA A 28 6.89 3.66 -2.89
N ARG A 29 7.00 4.95 -2.57
CA ARG A 29 6.42 5.52 -1.35
C ARG A 29 4.90 5.52 -1.37
N VAL A 30 4.29 5.73 -2.54
CA VAL A 30 2.84 5.64 -2.69
C VAL A 30 2.37 4.21 -2.50
N MET A 31 3.04 3.20 -3.10
CA MET A 31 2.75 1.80 -2.81
C MET A 31 2.85 1.47 -1.31
N LEU A 32 3.91 1.92 -0.63
CA LEU A 32 4.10 1.71 0.80
C LEU A 32 3.00 2.34 1.65
N ALA A 33 2.54 3.53 1.27
CA ALA A 33 1.44 4.19 1.96
C ALA A 33 0.09 3.51 1.70
N THR A 34 -0.09 2.95 0.50
CA THR A 34 -1.24 2.09 0.20
C THR A 34 -1.18 0.81 1.02
N VAL A 35 0.00 0.21 1.24
CA VAL A 35 0.19 -0.91 2.19
C VAL A 35 -0.24 -0.51 3.60
N ASP A 36 0.20 0.66 4.10
CA ASP A 36 -0.22 1.15 5.41
C ASP A 36 -1.74 1.34 5.50
N LEU A 37 -2.36 1.84 4.42
CA LEU A 37 -3.80 1.94 4.34
C LEU A 37 -4.46 0.55 4.42
N CYS A 38 -3.97 -0.43 3.66
CA CYS A 38 -4.48 -1.80 3.70
C CYS A 38 -4.46 -2.34 5.15
N ILE A 39 -3.33 -2.20 5.84
CA ILE A 39 -3.16 -2.65 7.24
C ILE A 39 -4.15 -1.94 8.17
N ASN A 40 -4.28 -0.61 8.05
CA ASN A 40 -5.18 0.16 8.91
C ASN A 40 -6.66 -0.19 8.67
N VAL A 41 -7.04 -0.43 7.42
CA VAL A 41 -8.39 -0.87 7.07
C VAL A 41 -8.67 -2.28 7.60
N MET A 42 -7.69 -3.19 7.52
CA MET A 42 -7.81 -4.55 8.08
C MET A 42 -7.94 -4.54 9.61
N ARG A 43 -7.25 -3.61 10.28
CA ARG A 43 -7.35 -3.38 11.73
C ARG A 43 -8.60 -2.59 12.16
N GLY A 44 -9.42 -2.10 11.23
CA GLY A 44 -10.61 -1.30 11.53
C GLY A 44 -10.34 0.17 11.88
N ASN A 45 -9.11 0.65 11.67
CA ASN A 45 -8.68 2.02 11.98
C ASN A 45 -8.93 3.02 10.83
N ALA A 46 -9.29 2.53 9.65
CA ALA A 46 -9.51 3.34 8.46
C ALA A 46 -10.59 2.75 7.56
N THR A 47 -11.15 3.57 6.68
CA THR A 47 -12.04 3.12 5.60
C THR A 47 -11.30 3.15 4.26
N TRP A 48 -11.54 2.14 3.43
CA TRP A 48 -10.82 1.95 2.16
C TRP A 48 -10.97 3.16 1.23
N GLU A 49 -12.21 3.58 0.96
CA GLU A 49 -12.49 4.70 0.07
C GLU A 49 -11.86 5.99 0.58
N SER A 50 -12.14 6.41 1.83
CA SER A 50 -11.58 7.67 2.33
C SER A 50 -10.06 7.67 2.40
N GLY A 51 -9.45 6.50 2.66
CA GLY A 51 -8.01 6.34 2.65
C GLY A 51 -7.41 6.52 1.25
N LEU A 52 -8.03 5.90 0.23
CA LEU A 52 -7.60 6.05 -1.15
C LEU A 52 -7.79 7.50 -1.65
N ASP A 53 -8.86 8.19 -1.25
CA ASP A 53 -9.07 9.61 -1.59
C ASP A 53 -7.93 10.46 -0.99
N ARG A 54 -7.52 10.19 0.26
CA ARG A 54 -6.39 10.88 0.90
C ARG A 54 -5.05 10.61 0.25
N LEU A 55 -4.87 9.43 -0.36
CA LEU A 55 -3.64 9.10 -1.08
C LEU A 55 -3.61 9.71 -2.49
N GLY A 56 -4.76 10.18 -3.01
CA GLY A 56 -4.88 10.79 -4.33
C GLY A 56 -5.28 9.81 -5.43
N TYR A 57 -5.85 8.66 -5.08
CA TYR A 57 -6.36 7.71 -6.07
C TYR A 57 -7.64 8.25 -6.74
N GLY A 58 -7.63 8.30 -8.07
CA GLY A 58 -8.80 8.62 -8.87
C GLY A 58 -9.66 7.38 -9.12
N ARG A 59 -10.97 7.60 -9.29
CA ARG A 59 -11.90 6.57 -9.78
C ARG A 59 -11.71 6.38 -11.28
N VAL A 60 -11.65 5.14 -11.75
CA VAL A 60 -11.74 4.82 -13.19
C VAL A 60 -13.15 4.36 -13.54
N SER A 61 -13.54 4.53 -14.80
CA SER A 61 -14.88 4.20 -15.32
C SER A 61 -15.28 2.73 -15.11
N THR A 62 -14.31 1.84 -14.94
CA THR A 62 -14.52 0.40 -14.69
C THR A 62 -14.67 0.04 -13.21
N GLY A 63 -14.76 1.02 -12.30
CA GLY A 63 -15.01 0.81 -10.87
C GLY A 63 -13.76 0.56 -10.02
N GLY A 64 -12.57 0.57 -10.62
CA GLY A 64 -11.28 0.54 -9.91
C GLY A 64 -10.80 1.90 -9.42
N ARG A 65 -9.72 1.90 -8.66
CA ARG A 65 -9.04 3.11 -8.16
C ARG A 65 -7.58 3.07 -8.61
N VAL A 66 -7.12 4.12 -9.28
CA VAL A 66 -5.73 4.22 -9.77
C VAL A 66 -5.12 5.56 -9.44
N GLN A 67 -3.80 5.60 -9.30
CA GLN A 67 -3.03 6.81 -9.09
C GLN A 67 -1.84 6.84 -10.04
N SER A 68 -1.68 7.94 -10.77
CA SER A 68 -0.51 8.18 -11.61
C SER A 68 0.53 8.98 -10.83
N VAL A 69 1.72 8.42 -10.68
CA VAL A 69 2.81 8.99 -9.85
C VAL A 69 4.12 8.72 -10.56
N GLY A 70 4.98 9.72 -10.75
CA GLY A 70 6.35 9.51 -11.24
C GLY A 70 6.47 8.70 -12.54
N GLY A 71 5.49 8.76 -13.44
CA GLY A 71 5.45 7.96 -14.67
C GLY A 71 4.95 6.51 -14.50
N ALA A 72 4.60 6.10 -13.29
CA ALA A 72 3.94 4.83 -12.99
C ALA A 72 2.44 5.00 -12.75
N VAL A 73 1.67 3.95 -13.05
CA VAL A 73 0.27 3.81 -12.67
C VAL A 73 0.18 2.76 -11.57
N ILE A 74 -0.41 3.14 -10.45
CA ILE A 74 -0.62 2.27 -9.29
C ILE A 74 -2.12 2.01 -9.15
N ALA A 75 -2.51 0.75 -9.20
CA ALA A 75 -3.86 0.30 -8.90
C ALA A 75 -3.90 -0.34 -7.51
N ALA A 76 -5.02 -0.20 -6.81
CA ALA A 76 -5.22 -0.86 -5.52
C ALA A 76 -6.64 -1.40 -5.39
N THR A 77 -6.77 -2.61 -4.87
CA THR A 77 -8.06 -3.27 -4.61
C THR A 77 -8.05 -3.92 -3.23
N MET A 78 -9.24 -4.08 -2.65
CA MET A 78 -9.44 -4.80 -1.41
C MET A 78 -10.59 -5.77 -1.56
N GLY A 79 -10.36 -7.01 -1.15
CA GLY A 79 -11.33 -8.09 -1.18
C GLY A 79 -11.34 -8.90 0.10
N SER A 80 -12.31 -9.80 0.18
CA SER A 80 -12.41 -10.85 1.20
C SER A 80 -12.33 -12.20 0.52
N ASN A 81 -11.64 -13.15 1.14
CA ASN A 81 -11.54 -14.52 0.67
C ASN A 81 -11.58 -15.49 1.88
N THR A 82 -11.67 -16.78 1.62
CA THR A 82 -11.57 -17.82 2.64
C THR A 82 -10.26 -18.58 2.44
N LEU A 83 -9.30 -18.41 3.35
CA LEU A 83 -8.01 -19.08 3.29
C LEU A 83 -7.96 -20.19 4.33
N ARG A 84 -7.86 -21.45 3.88
CA ARG A 84 -7.87 -22.66 4.73
C ARG A 84 -9.07 -22.69 5.70
N GLY A 85 -10.26 -22.36 5.20
CA GLY A 85 -11.51 -22.41 5.96
C GLY A 85 -11.75 -21.25 6.93
N ALA A 86 -10.87 -20.25 6.97
CA ALA A 86 -11.03 -19.05 7.79
C ALA A 86 -11.16 -17.80 6.93
N PRO A 87 -11.94 -16.79 7.36
CA PRO A 87 -12.07 -15.54 6.65
C PRO A 87 -10.71 -14.83 6.60
N ALA A 88 -10.37 -14.29 5.43
CA ALA A 88 -9.18 -13.51 5.21
C ALA A 88 -9.52 -12.25 4.40
N ARG A 89 -8.82 -11.17 4.69
CA ARG A 89 -8.87 -9.93 3.92
C ARG A 89 -7.62 -9.85 3.07
N ILE A 90 -7.79 -9.50 1.80
CA ILE A 90 -6.69 -9.40 0.84
C ILE A 90 -6.72 -7.99 0.25
N CYS A 91 -5.59 -7.33 0.27
CA CYS A 91 -5.36 -6.08 -0.43
C CYS A 91 -4.33 -6.34 -1.53
N GLU A 92 -4.64 -5.96 -2.76
CA GLU A 92 -3.71 -6.07 -3.88
C GLU A 92 -3.35 -4.68 -4.37
N ILE A 93 -2.06 -4.45 -4.58
CA ILE A 93 -1.52 -3.18 -5.07
C ILE A 93 -0.61 -3.50 -6.23
N THR A 94 -0.94 -3.01 -7.42
CA THR A 94 -0.16 -3.29 -8.63
C THR A 94 0.38 -1.99 -9.18
N ALA A 95 1.63 -1.99 -9.61
CA ALA A 95 2.25 -0.84 -10.24
C ALA A 95 2.91 -1.21 -11.57
N THR A 96 2.78 -0.30 -12.53
CA THR A 96 3.32 -0.40 -13.89
C THR A 96 3.98 0.93 -14.26
N PRO A 97 5.26 0.97 -14.68
CA PRO A 97 6.19 -0.16 -14.77
C PRO A 97 6.62 -0.70 -13.39
N ALA A 98 7.30 -1.85 -13.36
CA ALA A 98 7.76 -2.52 -12.16
C ALA A 98 8.74 -1.66 -11.35
N MET A 99 8.65 -1.80 -10.03
CA MET A 99 9.34 -0.97 -9.04
C MET A 99 10.02 -1.81 -7.96
N ALA A 100 9.99 -3.14 -8.08
CA ALA A 100 10.53 -4.05 -7.08
C ALA A 100 12.05 -4.00 -6.89
N GLY A 101 12.80 -3.48 -7.87
CA GLY A 101 14.22 -3.14 -7.68
C GLY A 101 14.45 -2.03 -6.65
N SER A 102 13.40 -1.26 -6.31
CA SER A 102 13.46 -0.17 -5.34
C SER A 102 13.87 -0.69 -3.96
N SER A 103 15.04 -0.27 -3.51
CA SER A 103 15.50 -0.47 -2.14
C SER A 103 14.53 0.15 -1.13
N VAL A 104 13.90 1.28 -1.49
CA VAL A 104 12.88 1.96 -0.68
C VAL A 104 11.68 1.04 -0.46
N LEU A 105 11.18 0.39 -1.51
CA LEU A 105 10.03 -0.51 -1.40
C LEU A 105 10.37 -1.71 -0.52
N ARG A 106 11.49 -2.39 -0.78
CA ARG A 106 11.92 -3.57 -0.01
C ARG A 106 12.18 -3.25 1.47
N GLN A 107 12.92 -2.19 1.76
CA GLN A 107 13.18 -1.75 3.14
C GLN A 107 11.88 -1.29 3.83
N GLY A 108 11.01 -0.60 3.10
CA GLY A 108 9.72 -0.14 3.58
C GLY A 108 8.79 -1.30 3.95
N LEU A 109 8.72 -2.36 3.14
CA LEU A 109 7.94 -3.56 3.42
C LEU A 109 8.53 -4.32 4.62
N ALA A 110 9.86 -4.50 4.64
CA ALA A 110 10.56 -5.13 5.76
C ALA A 110 10.32 -4.40 7.09
N SER A 111 10.31 -3.06 7.09
CA SER A 111 10.07 -2.25 8.30
C SER A 111 8.63 -2.38 8.83
N ARG A 112 7.64 -2.52 7.94
CA ARG A 112 6.21 -2.71 8.31
C ARG A 112 5.95 -4.11 8.82
N ALA A 113 6.75 -5.07 8.38
CA ALA A 113 6.79 -6.42 8.90
C ALA A 113 7.68 -6.56 10.15
N GLY A 114 7.85 -5.51 10.97
CA GLY A 114 8.82 -5.49 12.09
C GLY A 114 8.83 -6.73 12.99
N SER A 115 10.04 -7.24 13.30
CA SER A 115 10.36 -8.45 14.11
C SER A 115 9.85 -9.79 13.59
N LEU A 116 9.22 -9.81 12.43
CA LEU A 116 8.72 -11.01 11.82
C LEU A 116 9.86 -11.72 11.07
N PRO A 117 9.99 -13.06 11.12
CA PRO A 117 10.96 -13.74 10.29
C PRO A 117 10.55 -13.45 8.85
N ALA A 118 11.46 -12.90 8.05
CA ALA A 118 11.31 -12.95 6.61
C ALA A 118 11.13 -14.45 6.28
N MET A 119 9.90 -14.86 5.92
CA MET A 119 9.75 -16.20 5.39
C MET A 119 10.59 -16.24 4.11
N PRO A 120 11.35 -17.32 3.88
CA PRO A 120 12.34 -17.41 2.80
C PRO A 120 11.70 -17.54 1.40
N ALA A 121 10.52 -16.96 1.18
CA ALA A 121 9.93 -16.85 -0.15
C ALA A 121 10.57 -15.71 -0.97
N SER A 122 11.78 -15.28 -0.61
CA SER A 122 12.63 -14.49 -1.49
C SER A 122 13.27 -15.42 -2.51
N GLY A 123 12.80 -15.42 -3.75
CA GLY A 123 13.28 -16.35 -4.76
C GLY A 123 12.92 -15.99 -6.19
N PRO A 124 13.69 -16.48 -7.16
CA PRO A 124 13.32 -16.36 -8.56
C PRO A 124 12.06 -17.19 -8.82
N LEU A 125 11.13 -16.57 -9.54
CA LEU A 125 10.00 -17.25 -10.17
C LEU A 125 10.38 -17.59 -11.63
N SER A 126 9.50 -18.30 -12.33
CA SER A 126 9.66 -18.52 -13.77
C SER A 126 9.79 -17.18 -14.51
N ASN A 127 10.48 -17.19 -15.65
CA ASN A 127 10.66 -16.03 -16.54
C ASN A 127 11.47 -14.84 -15.97
N GLY A 128 12.25 -15.04 -14.90
CA GLY A 128 13.10 -13.98 -14.33
C GLY A 128 12.37 -13.06 -13.34
N SER A 129 11.10 -13.37 -13.04
CA SER A 129 10.29 -12.76 -12.00
C SER A 129 10.87 -13.04 -10.61
N THR A 130 10.58 -12.19 -9.63
CA THR A 130 11.07 -12.37 -8.25
C THR A 130 9.92 -12.23 -7.26
N MET A 131 9.96 -13.01 -6.19
CA MET A 131 9.07 -12.87 -5.04
C MET A 131 9.89 -12.46 -3.82
N ASP A 132 9.32 -11.64 -2.94
CA ASP A 132 9.79 -11.39 -1.57
C ASP A 132 8.58 -11.53 -0.61
N GLY A 133 8.76 -12.26 0.49
CA GLY A 133 7.68 -12.55 1.44
C GLY A 133 8.01 -12.13 2.87
N TYR A 134 7.03 -11.52 3.54
CA TYR A 134 7.12 -11.12 4.95
C TYR A 134 5.86 -11.60 5.67
N ALA A 135 5.99 -12.31 6.79
CA ALA A 135 4.84 -12.86 7.51
C ALA A 135 5.11 -12.89 9.00
N ASP A 136 4.09 -12.69 9.85
CA ASP A 136 4.32 -12.65 11.30
C ASP A 136 4.84 -13.94 11.93
N LEU A 137 5.42 -13.83 13.12
CA LEU A 137 6.05 -14.94 13.86
C LEU A 137 5.08 -16.11 14.09
N ASN A 138 3.77 -15.88 14.02
CA ASN A 138 2.73 -16.88 14.22
C ASN A 138 2.06 -17.32 12.90
N GLY A 139 2.47 -16.76 11.75
CA GLY A 139 1.89 -17.01 10.43
C GLY A 139 0.39 -16.75 10.33
N THR A 140 -0.18 -15.93 11.23
CA THR A 140 -1.63 -15.84 11.43
C THR A 140 -2.24 -14.45 11.27
N GLY A 141 -1.45 -13.38 11.26
CA GLY A 141 -1.95 -12.01 11.11
C GLY A 141 -1.59 -11.44 9.74
N LEU A 142 -0.42 -10.81 9.60
CA LEU A 142 -0.05 -10.06 8.40
C LEU A 142 0.91 -10.85 7.50
N ILE A 143 0.55 -11.04 6.24
CA ILE A 143 1.44 -11.53 5.18
C ILE A 143 1.54 -10.47 4.10
N VAL A 144 2.76 -10.08 3.72
CA VAL A 144 3.04 -9.19 2.60
C VAL A 144 3.88 -9.94 1.59
N LEU A 145 3.35 -10.12 0.38
CA LEU A 145 4.03 -10.73 -0.76
C LEU A 145 4.30 -9.65 -1.80
N ALA A 146 5.55 -9.43 -2.17
CA ALA A 146 5.92 -8.60 -3.30
C ALA A 146 6.33 -9.50 -4.45
N VAL A 147 5.74 -9.30 -5.63
CA VAL A 147 6.06 -10.03 -6.85
C VAL A 147 6.42 -9.04 -7.94
N THR A 148 7.60 -9.22 -8.53
CA THR A 148 7.98 -8.57 -9.79
C THR A 148 7.70 -9.56 -10.89
N ASP A 149 6.80 -9.22 -11.81
CA ASP A 149 6.54 -10.07 -12.97
C ASP A 149 7.13 -9.46 -14.26
N TYR A 150 7.91 -10.27 -14.97
CA TYR A 150 8.39 -9.98 -16.33
C TYR A 150 7.60 -10.85 -17.30
N PRO A 151 6.60 -10.31 -18.01
CA PRO A 151 5.85 -11.09 -18.98
C PRO A 151 6.78 -11.64 -20.05
N ALA A 152 6.60 -12.92 -20.42
CA ALA A 152 7.48 -13.65 -21.34
C ALA A 152 7.47 -13.14 -22.79
N THR A 153 6.59 -12.19 -23.13
CA THR A 153 6.46 -11.63 -24.48
C THR A 153 7.06 -10.23 -24.56
N ALA A 154 7.62 -9.90 -25.73
CA ALA A 154 8.51 -8.76 -26.01
C ALA A 154 7.99 -7.33 -25.70
N SER A 155 6.83 -7.17 -25.05
CA SER A 155 6.35 -5.90 -24.52
C SER A 155 6.91 -5.69 -23.11
N ARG A 156 8.07 -5.04 -23.03
CA ARG A 156 8.87 -4.80 -21.81
C ARG A 156 8.20 -3.82 -20.83
N THR A 157 7.05 -4.19 -20.26
CA THR A 157 6.55 -3.49 -19.08
C THR A 157 6.35 -4.51 -17.97
N ALA A 158 7.41 -4.71 -17.19
CA ALA A 158 7.32 -5.49 -15.97
C ALA A 158 6.31 -4.83 -15.02
N ASN A 159 5.70 -5.61 -14.14
CA ASN A 159 4.80 -5.11 -13.10
C ASN A 159 5.33 -5.45 -11.70
N THR A 160 4.99 -4.64 -10.71
CA THR A 160 5.19 -4.99 -9.31
C THR A 160 3.85 -5.10 -8.61
N SER A 161 3.55 -6.27 -8.08
CA SER A 161 2.33 -6.56 -7.33
C SER A 161 2.68 -6.78 -5.86
N LEU A 162 1.93 -6.15 -4.96
CA LEU A 162 1.99 -6.36 -3.53
C LEU A 162 0.66 -6.95 -3.08
N SER A 163 0.70 -8.08 -2.38
CA SER A 163 -0.45 -8.67 -1.73
C SER A 163 -0.28 -8.55 -0.23
N VAL A 164 -1.17 -7.80 0.42
CA VAL A 164 -1.27 -7.70 1.88
C VAL A 164 -2.44 -8.56 2.32
N ILE A 165 -2.17 -9.58 3.12
CA ILE A 165 -3.16 -10.56 3.56
C ILE A 165 -3.27 -10.48 5.07
N TRP A 166 -4.50 -10.39 5.57
CA TRP A 166 -4.81 -10.50 7.00
C TRP A 166 -5.78 -11.64 7.27
N LYS A 167 -5.44 -12.49 8.23
CA LYS A 167 -6.27 -13.62 8.67
C LYS A 167 -6.77 -13.42 10.11
#